data_AF-A0A9P5WLT7-F1
#
_entry.id   AF-A0A9P5WLT7-F1
#
_cell.length_a   1.000
_cell.length_b   1.000
_cell.length_c   1.000
_cell.angle_alpha   90.00
_cell.angle_beta   90.00
_cell.angle_gamma   90.00
#
_symmetry.space_group_name_H-M   'P 1'
#
loop_
_entity.id
_entity.type
_entity.pdbx_description
1 polymer ?
#
loop_
_entity_poly.entity_id
_entity_poly.type
_entity_poly.pdbx_seq_one_letter_code
_entity_poly.pdbx_strand_id
1 'polypeptide(L)'
;MAMRHRYPETSYWALKFLLVDVTKTIVYFQIRNKGQWALGYLQREAPPDIRDKIAAYHSVKTEKKKKQVMEAFRTGHVRILLSTKAAGMGCDIADIIRFIQCGLPDNLSKPVQRIGRASWNPNLQGHGILLIRQYLGKSNPNKDLLKYIETKEYCRAILNLKFDNKQIKVEENCCDLRSVDNLEASVNKHPPRAARRRVKLLPENDLRYIKGQILDWRLDIFNSSFANRGAIYTVDHVMDMKQVDGLENKCTLIDERGSVPSIIEWEPLRQKHSLALGKILLDAMEYLNKRITLEHSKNTIDPADSKTSGSSSNAQPNDSYG
;
A
#
# COMPACT_ATOMS: atom_id res chain seq x y z
N MET A 1 -12.61 -4.73 -10.51
CA MET A 1 -11.34 -3.98 -10.23
C MET A 1 -10.15 -4.91 -10.44
N ALA A 2 -9.03 -4.52 -11.05
CA ALA A 2 -7.90 -5.43 -11.30
C ALA A 2 -6.59 -4.83 -10.73
N MET A 3 -5.91 -5.55 -9.83
CA MET A 3 -4.79 -5.05 -9.01
C MET A 3 -3.46 -5.76 -9.29
N ARG A 4 -2.31 -5.11 -9.03
CA ARG A 4 -0.96 -5.72 -9.03
C ARG A 4 -0.35 -5.65 -7.63
N HIS A 5 0.23 -6.73 -7.11
CA HIS A 5 1.12 -6.68 -5.94
C HIS A 5 2.52 -7.11 -6.34
N ARG A 6 3.54 -6.35 -5.94
CA ARG A 6 4.96 -6.66 -6.13
C ARG A 6 5.50 -7.38 -4.89
N TYR A 7 5.54 -8.71 -4.92
CA TYR A 7 6.31 -9.51 -3.94
C TYR A 7 7.05 -10.66 -4.67
N PRO A 8 8.22 -11.11 -4.16
CA PRO A 8 9.02 -12.17 -4.78
C PRO A 8 8.29 -13.53 -4.90
N GLU A 9 8.67 -14.31 -5.92
CA GLU A 9 7.94 -15.42 -6.58
C GLU A 9 7.53 -16.65 -5.74
N THR A 10 7.88 -16.69 -4.46
CA THR A 10 7.89 -17.96 -3.69
C THR A 10 7.12 -17.94 -2.39
N SER A 11 6.65 -16.78 -1.92
CA SER A 11 6.03 -16.69 -0.61
C SER A 11 4.50 -16.61 -0.74
N TYR A 12 3.81 -17.75 -0.53
CA TYR A 12 2.38 -17.83 -0.19
C TYR A 12 1.94 -16.87 0.94
N TRP A 13 2.92 -16.23 1.58
CA TRP A 13 2.82 -15.21 2.59
C TRP A 13 2.04 -13.99 2.11
N ALA A 14 2.15 -13.64 0.82
CA ALA A 14 1.32 -12.59 0.23
C ALA A 14 -0.19 -12.94 0.23
N LEU A 15 -0.56 -14.20 0.50
CA LEU A 15 -1.95 -14.63 0.67
C LEU A 15 -2.40 -14.63 2.15
N LYS A 16 -1.53 -14.29 3.12
CA LYS A 16 -1.89 -14.26 4.55
C LYS A 16 -3.06 -13.35 4.86
N PHE A 17 -3.26 -12.28 4.10
CA PHE A 17 -4.42 -11.38 4.27
C PHE A 17 -5.76 -12.12 4.12
N LEU A 18 -5.80 -13.24 3.39
CA LEU A 18 -7.01 -14.08 3.28
C LEU A 18 -7.41 -14.72 4.61
N LEU A 19 -6.48 -14.83 5.57
CA LEU A 19 -6.76 -15.36 6.91
C LEU A 19 -7.44 -14.31 7.81
N VAL A 20 -7.28 -13.02 7.48
CA VAL A 20 -7.93 -11.90 8.15
C VAL A 20 -9.26 -11.59 7.47
N ASP A 21 -9.29 -11.63 6.14
CA ASP A 21 -10.48 -11.37 5.33
C ASP A 21 -10.85 -12.60 4.50
N VAL A 22 -11.71 -13.43 5.10
CA VAL A 22 -12.28 -14.66 4.52
C VAL A 22 -13.44 -14.39 3.55
N THR A 23 -13.43 -13.25 2.86
CA THR A 23 -14.27 -13.01 1.69
C THR A 23 -14.17 -14.18 0.70
N LYS A 24 -15.29 -14.56 0.09
CA LYS A 24 -15.35 -15.71 -0.84
C LYS A 24 -14.41 -15.46 -2.02
N THR A 25 -13.32 -16.24 -2.06
CA THR A 25 -12.15 -15.99 -2.92
C THR A 25 -11.76 -17.25 -3.69
N ILE A 26 -11.46 -17.10 -4.99
CA ILE A 26 -10.71 -18.11 -5.75
C ILE A 26 -9.29 -17.62 -6.03
N VAL A 27 -8.30 -18.43 -5.69
CA VAL A 27 -6.88 -18.18 -5.99
C VAL A 27 -6.41 -19.17 -7.05
N TYR A 28 -5.95 -18.66 -8.19
CA TYR A 28 -5.43 -19.43 -9.31
C TYR A 28 -3.91 -19.49 -9.30
N PHE A 29 -3.37 -20.69 -9.47
CA PHE A 29 -1.95 -20.97 -9.61
C PHE A 29 -1.66 -21.56 -10.99
N GLN A 30 -0.60 -21.11 -11.65
CA GLN A 30 -0.18 -21.72 -12.92
C GLN A 30 0.29 -23.17 -12.76
N ILE A 31 0.90 -23.47 -11.60
CA ILE A 31 1.49 -24.77 -11.30
C ILE A 31 0.73 -25.43 -10.15
N ARG A 32 0.35 -26.70 -10.33
CA ARG A 32 -0.40 -27.51 -9.36
C ARG A 32 0.24 -27.58 -7.99
N ASN A 33 1.54 -27.89 -7.93
CA ASN A 33 2.25 -28.06 -6.67
C ASN A 33 2.22 -26.76 -5.85
N LYS A 34 2.25 -25.58 -6.50
CA LYS A 34 2.13 -24.29 -5.82
C LYS A 34 0.78 -24.14 -5.10
N GLY A 35 -0.33 -24.58 -5.70
CA GLY A 35 -1.64 -24.54 -5.04
C GLY A 35 -1.73 -25.46 -3.82
N GLN A 36 -1.11 -26.65 -3.88
CA GLN A 36 -1.09 -27.60 -2.76
C GLN A 36 -0.15 -27.11 -1.63
N TRP A 37 0.99 -26.51 -1.98
CA TRP A 37 1.90 -25.89 -1.01
C TRP A 37 1.28 -24.65 -0.36
N ALA A 38 0.55 -23.83 -1.13
CA ALA A 38 -0.24 -22.72 -0.60
C ALA A 38 -1.28 -23.19 0.41
N LEU A 39 -1.97 -24.31 0.14
CA LEU A 39 -2.94 -24.90 1.07
C LEU A 39 -2.27 -25.24 2.41
N GLY A 40 -1.19 -26.01 2.37
CA GLY A 40 -0.48 -26.43 3.58
C GLY A 40 0.06 -25.25 4.39
N TYR A 41 0.58 -24.23 3.70
CA TYR A 41 0.99 -22.97 4.33
C TYR A 41 -0.18 -22.26 5.01
N LEU A 42 -1.25 -21.96 4.27
CA LEU A 42 -2.38 -21.21 4.81
C LEU A 42 -3.09 -21.94 5.95
N GLN A 43 -3.26 -23.27 5.87
CA GLN A 43 -3.86 -24.05 6.95
C GLN A 43 -3.01 -24.10 8.21
N ARG A 44 -1.67 -24.09 8.08
CA ARG A 44 -0.77 -24.04 9.24
C ARG A 44 -0.86 -22.69 9.95
N GLU A 45 -0.90 -21.60 9.19
CA GLU A 45 -0.95 -20.24 9.73
C GLU A 45 -2.37 -19.82 10.15
N ALA A 46 -3.41 -20.51 9.66
CA ALA A 46 -4.80 -20.19 9.94
C ALA A 46 -5.19 -20.47 11.40
N PRO A 47 -5.98 -19.57 12.01
CA PRO A 47 -6.71 -19.86 13.23
C PRO A 47 -7.61 -21.11 13.08
N PRO A 48 -7.91 -21.85 14.16
CA PRO A 48 -8.68 -23.10 14.09
C PRO A 48 -10.02 -22.98 13.35
N ASP A 49 -10.72 -21.86 13.50
CA ASP A 49 -12.03 -21.54 12.91
C ASP A 49 -11.99 -21.11 11.43
N ILE A 50 -10.78 -20.99 10.86
CA ILE A 50 -10.55 -20.61 9.46
C ILE A 50 -9.98 -21.78 8.65
N ARG A 51 -9.33 -22.75 9.29
CA ARG A 51 -8.60 -23.85 8.62
C ARG A 51 -9.46 -24.68 7.66
N ASP A 52 -10.70 -24.96 8.04
CA ASP A 52 -11.68 -25.71 7.28
C ASP A 52 -12.32 -24.90 6.15
N LYS A 53 -12.22 -23.57 6.20
CA LYS A 53 -12.67 -22.64 5.15
C LYS A 53 -11.72 -22.57 3.94
N ILE A 54 -10.60 -23.28 3.96
CA ILE A 54 -9.57 -23.27 2.91
C ILE A 54 -9.47 -24.64 2.26
N ALA A 55 -9.62 -24.71 0.93
CA ALA A 55 -9.51 -25.97 0.20
C ALA A 55 -8.79 -25.81 -1.14
N ALA A 56 -8.21 -26.91 -1.64
CA ALA A 56 -7.61 -26.96 -2.97
C ALA A 56 -8.47 -27.77 -3.95
N TYR A 57 -8.58 -27.27 -5.18
CA TYR A 57 -9.30 -27.89 -6.29
C TYR A 57 -8.41 -28.02 -7.53
N HIS A 58 -8.07 -29.25 -7.90
CA HIS A 58 -7.27 -29.53 -9.10
C HIS A 58 -7.54 -30.94 -9.64
N SER A 59 -7.10 -31.20 -10.88
CA SER A 59 -7.44 -32.41 -11.65
C SER A 59 -7.06 -33.74 -10.97
N VAL A 60 -5.99 -33.77 -10.18
CA VAL A 60 -5.50 -34.99 -9.48
C VAL A 60 -6.40 -35.43 -8.32
N LYS A 61 -7.28 -34.56 -7.79
CA LYS A 61 -8.23 -34.99 -6.75
C LYS A 61 -9.27 -35.93 -7.38
N THR A 62 -9.78 -36.89 -6.60
CA THR A 62 -10.85 -37.79 -7.06
C THR A 62 -12.12 -37.00 -7.39
N GLU A 63 -12.96 -37.51 -8.29
CA GLU A 63 -14.24 -36.86 -8.64
C GLU A 63 -15.15 -36.67 -7.43
N LYS A 64 -15.18 -37.64 -6.50
CA LYS A 64 -15.88 -37.51 -5.22
C LYS A 64 -15.37 -36.30 -4.42
N LYS A 65 -14.05 -36.14 -4.28
CA LYS A 65 -13.48 -35.02 -3.52
C LYS A 65 -13.68 -33.68 -4.24
N LYS A 66 -13.60 -33.65 -5.57
CA LYS A 66 -13.92 -32.47 -6.38
C LYS A 66 -15.36 -32.01 -6.12
N LYS A 67 -16.34 -32.93 -6.21
CA LYS A 67 -17.75 -32.64 -5.92
C LYS A 67 -17.95 -32.10 -4.50
N GLN A 68 -17.36 -32.75 -3.50
CA GLN A 68 -17.44 -32.30 -2.10
C GLN A 68 -16.86 -30.90 -1.89
N VAL A 69 -15.66 -30.63 -2.41
CA VAL A 69 -15.01 -29.32 -2.25
C VAL A 69 -15.79 -28.22 -2.98
N MET A 70 -16.30 -28.50 -4.18
CA MET A 70 -17.11 -27.53 -4.91
C MET A 70 -18.42 -27.25 -4.21
N GLU A 71 -19.08 -28.26 -3.63
CA GLU A 71 -20.32 -28.07 -2.88
C GLU A 71 -20.09 -27.28 -1.59
N ALA A 72 -19.03 -27.60 -0.84
CA ALA A 72 -18.63 -26.83 0.32
C ALA A 72 -18.29 -25.37 -0.05
N PHE A 73 -17.69 -25.14 -1.23
CA PHE A 73 -17.42 -23.79 -1.71
C PHE A 73 -18.70 -23.07 -2.13
N ARG A 74 -19.64 -23.73 -2.82
CA ARG A 74 -20.94 -23.15 -3.19
C ARG A 74 -21.73 -22.71 -1.98
N THR A 75 -21.88 -23.60 -0.99
CA THR A 75 -22.61 -23.35 0.27
C THR A 75 -21.88 -22.39 1.22
N GLY A 76 -20.64 -22.01 0.93
CA GLY A 76 -19.87 -21.05 1.70
C GLY A 76 -19.12 -21.63 2.91
N HIS A 77 -19.18 -22.94 3.14
CA HIS A 77 -18.35 -23.63 4.15
C HIS A 77 -16.87 -23.46 3.81
N VAL A 78 -16.49 -23.69 2.55
CA VAL A 78 -15.19 -23.26 2.02
C VAL A 78 -15.35 -21.83 1.50
N ARG A 79 -14.46 -20.94 1.94
CA ARG A 79 -14.44 -19.53 1.54
C ARG A 79 -13.24 -19.20 0.65
N ILE A 80 -12.14 -19.94 0.78
CA ILE A 80 -10.92 -19.72 0.01
C ILE A 80 -10.61 -20.99 -0.79
N LEU A 81 -10.78 -20.90 -2.12
CA LEU A 81 -10.55 -22.01 -3.04
C LEU A 81 -9.25 -21.81 -3.83
N LEU A 82 -8.29 -22.70 -3.62
CA LEU A 82 -6.99 -22.71 -4.31
C LEU A 82 -7.08 -23.63 -5.55
N SER A 83 -6.95 -23.09 -6.75
CA SER A 83 -7.19 -23.79 -8.02
C SER A 83 -6.07 -23.57 -9.03
N THR A 84 -5.96 -24.41 -10.07
CA THR A 84 -4.95 -24.22 -11.13
C THR A 84 -5.53 -23.92 -12.50
N LYS A 85 -6.52 -24.69 -12.95
CA LYS A 85 -7.24 -24.44 -14.21
C LYS A 85 -8.71 -24.86 -14.18
N ALA A 86 -9.08 -25.79 -13.29
CA ALA A 86 -10.32 -26.56 -13.41
C ALA A 86 -11.56 -25.94 -12.74
N ALA A 87 -11.42 -25.05 -11.75
CA ALA A 87 -12.60 -24.60 -11.00
C ALA A 87 -13.47 -23.56 -11.74
N GLY A 88 -12.91 -22.79 -12.69
CA GLY A 88 -13.57 -21.61 -13.25
C GLY A 88 -14.27 -21.76 -14.60
N MET A 89 -14.09 -22.89 -15.30
CA MET A 89 -14.60 -23.05 -16.68
C MET A 89 -15.95 -23.77 -16.76
N GLY A 90 -16.48 -24.30 -15.64
CA GLY A 90 -17.74 -25.06 -15.65
C GLY A 90 -18.52 -25.03 -14.33
N CYS A 91 -18.18 -24.15 -13.40
CA CYS A 91 -18.94 -23.95 -12.18
C CYS A 91 -19.42 -22.52 -12.16
N ASP A 92 -20.70 -22.33 -12.48
CA ASP A 92 -21.40 -21.08 -12.26
C ASP A 92 -21.54 -20.86 -10.75
N ILE A 93 -20.80 -19.90 -10.21
CA ILE A 93 -20.82 -19.56 -8.78
C ILE A 93 -20.95 -18.04 -8.73
N ALA A 94 -22.20 -17.60 -8.59
CA ALA A 94 -22.60 -16.22 -8.78
C ALA A 94 -22.07 -15.25 -7.69
N ASP A 95 -21.69 -15.77 -6.52
CA ASP A 95 -21.37 -15.00 -5.32
C ASP A 95 -19.86 -14.92 -4.99
N ILE A 96 -18.98 -15.19 -5.96
CA ILE A 96 -17.53 -14.99 -5.76
C ILE A 96 -17.22 -13.49 -5.80
N ILE A 97 -16.67 -12.98 -4.69
CA ILE A 97 -16.33 -11.57 -4.53
C ILE A 97 -14.88 -11.31 -4.96
N ARG A 98 -13.96 -12.27 -4.78
CA ARG A 98 -12.53 -12.05 -5.07
C ARG A 98 -11.90 -13.13 -5.94
N PHE A 99 -11.12 -12.68 -6.92
CA PHE A 99 -10.30 -13.50 -7.81
C PHE A 99 -8.84 -13.10 -7.68
N ILE A 100 -7.97 -14.07 -7.47
CA ILE A 100 -6.54 -13.85 -7.35
C ILE A 100 -5.83 -14.74 -8.38
N GLN A 101 -4.96 -14.16 -9.20
CA GLN A 101 -4.06 -14.86 -10.11
C GLN A 101 -2.64 -14.79 -9.55
N CYS A 102 -2.10 -15.93 -9.11
CA CYS A 102 -0.73 -16.06 -8.64
C CYS A 102 0.22 -16.47 -9.77
N GLY A 103 1.26 -15.68 -9.97
CA GLY A 103 2.22 -15.84 -11.04
C GLY A 103 1.70 -15.32 -12.37
N LEU A 104 2.63 -15.18 -13.32
CA LEU A 104 2.37 -14.57 -14.62
C LEU A 104 1.46 -15.49 -15.47
N PRO A 105 0.26 -15.04 -15.88
CA PRO A 105 -0.59 -15.80 -16.79
C PRO A 105 0.05 -15.89 -18.19
N ASP A 106 -0.36 -16.85 -19.01
CA ASP A 106 0.19 -16.99 -20.38
C ASP A 106 -0.28 -15.86 -21.30
N ASN A 107 -1.48 -15.32 -21.04
CA ASN A 107 -2.07 -14.21 -21.77
C ASN A 107 -3.02 -13.42 -20.86
N LEU A 108 -3.37 -12.20 -21.29
CA LEU A 108 -4.25 -11.31 -20.54
C LEU A 108 -5.72 -11.76 -20.51
N SER A 109 -6.18 -12.51 -21.51
CA SER A 109 -7.59 -12.92 -21.61
C SER A 109 -7.99 -13.85 -20.47
N LYS A 110 -7.11 -14.76 -20.03
CA LYS A 110 -7.39 -15.70 -18.92
C LYS A 110 -7.76 -15.01 -17.60
N PRO A 111 -6.93 -14.12 -17.02
CA PRO A 111 -7.30 -13.43 -15.79
C PRO A 111 -8.52 -12.53 -15.98
N VAL A 112 -8.67 -11.88 -17.14
CA VAL A 112 -9.83 -11.02 -17.44
C VAL A 112 -11.14 -11.81 -17.45
N GLN A 113 -11.17 -12.96 -18.12
CA GLN A 113 -12.35 -13.84 -18.13
C GLN A 113 -12.70 -14.35 -16.73
N ARG A 114 -11.70 -14.63 -15.89
CA ARG A 114 -11.92 -15.05 -14.49
C ARG A 114 -12.51 -13.91 -13.66
N ILE A 115 -11.95 -12.72 -13.78
CA ILE A 115 -12.46 -11.52 -13.09
C ILE A 115 -13.86 -11.16 -13.58
N GLY A 116 -14.15 -11.31 -14.88
CA GLY A 116 -15.48 -11.08 -15.44
C GLY A 116 -16.55 -12.06 -14.97
N ARG A 117 -16.16 -13.17 -14.32
CA ARG A 117 -17.09 -14.08 -13.62
C ARG A 117 -17.30 -13.69 -12.15
N ALA A 118 -16.61 -12.67 -11.64
CA ALA A 118 -16.86 -12.12 -10.33
C ALA A 118 -18.15 -11.32 -10.35
N SER A 119 -19.00 -11.57 -9.34
CA SER A 119 -20.23 -10.84 -9.05
C SER A 119 -21.08 -10.53 -10.30
N TRP A 120 -21.86 -11.50 -10.76
CA TRP A 120 -23.01 -11.24 -11.66
C TRP A 120 -24.10 -10.41 -10.98
N ASN A 121 -24.06 -10.33 -9.63
CA ASN A 121 -24.96 -9.48 -8.87
C ASN A 121 -24.51 -8.01 -8.98
N PRO A 122 -25.33 -7.12 -9.54
CA PRO A 122 -25.00 -5.69 -9.69
C PRO A 122 -24.81 -4.97 -8.34
N ASN A 123 -25.28 -5.55 -7.24
CA ASN A 123 -25.12 -5.01 -5.89
C ASN A 123 -23.82 -5.49 -5.19
N LEU A 124 -23.05 -6.38 -5.80
CA LEU A 124 -21.79 -6.88 -5.25
C LEU A 124 -20.61 -6.38 -6.08
N GLN A 125 -19.58 -5.85 -5.42
CA GLN A 125 -18.37 -5.39 -6.10
C GLN A 125 -17.30 -6.48 -6.13
N GLY A 126 -17.00 -6.99 -7.33
CA GLY A 126 -15.94 -7.98 -7.56
C GLY A 126 -14.52 -7.39 -7.64
N HIS A 127 -13.57 -8.05 -6.97
CA HIS A 127 -12.15 -7.70 -6.97
C HIS A 127 -11.31 -8.76 -7.67
N GLY A 128 -10.49 -8.32 -8.62
CA GLY A 128 -9.46 -9.09 -9.30
C GLY A 128 -8.08 -8.64 -8.85
N ILE A 129 -7.21 -9.59 -8.52
CA ILE A 129 -5.84 -9.34 -8.07
C ILE A 129 -4.90 -10.20 -8.91
N LEU A 130 -3.85 -9.60 -9.45
CA LEU A 130 -2.75 -10.23 -10.14
C LEU A 130 -1.51 -10.13 -9.25
N LEU A 131 -1.16 -11.24 -8.59
CA LEU A 131 0.03 -11.36 -7.75
C LEU A 131 1.18 -11.87 -8.61
N ILE A 132 2.07 -10.96 -9.01
CA ILE A 132 3.21 -11.26 -9.88
C ILE A 132 4.49 -10.74 -9.25
N ARG A 133 5.56 -11.50 -9.39
CA ARG A 133 6.89 -10.97 -9.11
C ARG A 133 7.21 -9.89 -10.13
N GLN A 134 7.92 -8.86 -9.69
CA GLN A 134 8.49 -7.87 -10.58
C GLN A 134 9.26 -8.58 -11.70
N TYR A 135 8.80 -8.38 -12.92
CA TYR A 135 9.32 -9.02 -14.10
C TYR A 135 10.72 -8.44 -14.39
N LEU A 136 11.75 -9.26 -14.29
CA LEU A 136 13.15 -8.88 -14.52
C LEU A 136 13.64 -9.24 -15.94
N GLY A 137 12.74 -9.40 -16.92
CA GLY A 137 13.11 -9.62 -18.32
C GLY A 137 13.53 -11.05 -18.71
N LYS A 138 13.36 -12.07 -17.85
CA LYS A 138 13.87 -13.44 -18.10
C LYS A 138 12.93 -14.38 -18.86
N SER A 139 11.67 -14.00 -19.10
CA SER A 139 10.75 -14.79 -19.94
C SER A 139 10.36 -13.98 -21.18
N ASN A 140 9.61 -14.52 -22.14
CA ASN A 140 9.10 -13.73 -23.27
C ASN A 140 7.56 -13.67 -23.20
N PRO A 141 6.99 -12.97 -22.21
CA PRO A 141 5.55 -12.95 -21.99
C PRO A 141 4.83 -12.22 -23.12
N ASN A 142 3.55 -12.54 -23.27
CA ASN A 142 2.68 -11.93 -24.27
C ASN A 142 2.71 -10.38 -24.18
N LYS A 143 2.88 -9.71 -25.32
CA LYS A 143 3.04 -8.23 -25.39
C LYS A 143 1.89 -7.48 -24.71
N ASP A 144 0.65 -7.94 -24.86
CA ASP A 144 -0.50 -7.29 -24.23
C ASP A 144 -0.51 -7.47 -22.73
N LEU A 145 -0.04 -8.63 -22.26
CA LEU A 145 0.10 -8.89 -20.83
C LEU A 145 1.20 -8.01 -20.23
N LEU A 146 2.33 -7.83 -20.92
CA LEU A 146 3.38 -6.89 -20.51
C LEU A 146 2.85 -5.46 -20.46
N LYS A 147 2.20 -4.99 -21.52
CA LYS A 147 1.56 -3.67 -21.55
C LYS A 147 0.58 -3.50 -20.37
N TYR A 148 -0.21 -4.54 -20.09
CA TYR A 148 -1.12 -4.56 -18.95
C TYR A 148 -0.43 -4.71 -17.59
N ILE A 149 0.81 -5.14 -17.50
CA ILE A 149 1.59 -5.30 -16.25
C ILE A 149 2.53 -4.11 -15.99
N GLU A 150 2.85 -3.36 -17.04
CA GLU A 150 3.77 -2.23 -16.99
C GLU A 150 3.05 -0.89 -17.11
N THR A 151 1.78 -0.89 -17.54
CA THR A 151 1.01 0.36 -17.66
C THR A 151 0.99 1.12 -16.33
N LYS A 152 1.04 2.45 -16.45
CA LYS A 152 0.83 3.42 -15.37
C LYS A 152 -0.57 4.05 -15.45
N GLU A 153 -1.35 3.72 -16.47
CA GLU A 153 -2.74 4.14 -16.70
C GLU A 153 -3.72 3.17 -16.04
N TYR A 154 -5.01 3.54 -15.99
CA TYR A 154 -6.07 2.68 -15.52
C TYR A 154 -6.07 1.30 -16.23
N CYS A 155 -5.98 0.22 -15.45
CA CYS A 155 -6.13 -1.15 -15.94
C CYS A 155 -7.37 -1.31 -16.83
N ARG A 156 -8.50 -0.69 -16.44
CA ARG A 156 -9.76 -0.74 -17.21
C ARG A 156 -9.62 -0.09 -18.59
N ALA A 157 -8.87 1.01 -18.72
CA ALA A 157 -8.63 1.65 -20.00
C ALA A 157 -7.83 0.74 -20.96
N ILE A 158 -6.77 0.09 -20.46
CA ILE A 158 -5.98 -0.88 -21.25
C ILE A 158 -6.85 -2.06 -21.70
N LEU A 159 -7.73 -2.56 -20.83
CA LEU A 159 -8.66 -3.63 -21.19
C LEU A 159 -9.69 -3.17 -22.22
N ASN A 160 -10.23 -1.96 -22.08
CA ASN A 160 -11.19 -1.42 -23.03
C ASN A 160 -10.57 -1.28 -24.42
N LEU A 161 -9.35 -0.75 -24.50
CA LEU A 161 -8.61 -0.63 -25.75
C LEU A 161 -8.33 -2.01 -26.38
N LYS A 162 -7.86 -2.98 -25.59
CA LYS A 162 -7.53 -4.32 -26.10
C LYS A 162 -8.75 -5.07 -26.65
N PHE A 163 -9.89 -4.97 -25.98
CA PHE A 163 -11.10 -5.73 -26.29
C PHE A 163 -12.14 -4.91 -27.08
N ASP A 164 -11.72 -3.76 -27.64
CA ASP A 164 -12.55 -2.85 -28.43
C ASP A 164 -13.85 -2.40 -27.73
N ASN A 165 -13.80 -2.22 -26.40
CA ASN A 165 -14.93 -1.72 -25.61
C ASN A 165 -14.99 -0.18 -25.70
N LYS A 166 -15.34 0.34 -26.88
CA LYS A 166 -15.59 1.77 -27.10
C LYS A 166 -16.80 2.15 -26.24
N GLN A 167 -16.72 3.23 -25.47
CA GLN A 167 -17.81 3.85 -24.64
C GLN A 167 -17.89 3.54 -23.13
N ILE A 168 -17.04 2.68 -22.55
CA ILE A 168 -17.08 2.48 -21.08
C ILE A 168 -16.27 3.59 -20.39
N LYS A 169 -16.97 4.53 -19.73
CA LYS A 169 -16.35 5.55 -18.88
C LYS A 169 -15.57 4.85 -17.75
N VAL A 170 -14.32 5.25 -17.57
CA VAL A 170 -13.48 4.71 -16.51
C VAL A 170 -13.74 5.51 -15.23
N GLU A 171 -14.26 4.83 -14.22
CA GLU A 171 -14.47 5.43 -12.89
C GLU A 171 -13.13 5.58 -12.14
N GLU A 172 -13.01 6.62 -11.31
CA GLU A 172 -11.78 6.91 -10.56
C GLU A 172 -11.31 5.78 -9.63
N ASN A 173 -12.21 4.89 -9.25
CA ASN A 173 -11.98 3.79 -8.32
C ASN A 173 -11.94 2.42 -9.03
N CYS A 174 -11.76 2.38 -10.36
CA CYS A 174 -11.86 1.14 -11.13
C CYS A 174 -10.69 0.16 -10.97
N CYS A 175 -9.51 0.62 -10.53
CA CYS A 175 -8.31 -0.19 -10.26
C CYS A 175 -7.34 0.49 -9.29
N ASP A 176 -6.21 -0.18 -9.02
CA ASP A 176 -5.09 0.29 -8.21
C ASP A 176 -4.21 1.35 -8.91
N LEU A 177 -4.36 1.52 -10.22
CA LEU A 177 -3.62 2.49 -11.04
C LEU A 177 -4.35 3.83 -11.26
N ARG A 178 -3.58 4.82 -11.75
CA ARG A 178 -3.79 6.27 -11.68
C ARG A 178 -4.94 6.81 -12.56
N SER A 179 -5.55 7.93 -12.12
CA SER A 179 -5.90 9.04 -13.03
C SER A 179 -4.60 9.71 -13.39
N VAL A 180 -4.24 9.73 -14.68
CA VAL A 180 -3.37 10.80 -15.15
C VAL A 180 -4.34 11.92 -15.48
N ASP A 181 -4.46 12.90 -14.59
CA ASP A 181 -5.11 14.14 -14.97
C ASP A 181 -4.29 14.69 -16.14
N ASN A 182 -4.88 14.65 -17.34
CA ASN A 182 -4.33 15.03 -18.65
C ASN A 182 -3.32 14.06 -19.30
N LEU A 183 -3.79 13.45 -20.40
CA LEU A 183 -3.05 12.58 -21.32
C LEU A 183 -1.84 13.26 -21.99
N GLU A 184 -1.69 14.58 -21.87
CA GLU A 184 -0.64 15.34 -22.56
C GLU A 184 0.65 15.53 -21.74
N ALA A 185 0.65 15.25 -20.44
CA ALA A 185 1.78 15.63 -19.57
C ALA A 185 2.77 14.50 -19.20
N SER A 186 2.54 13.24 -19.62
CA SER A 186 3.31 12.09 -19.11
C SER A 186 4.27 11.41 -20.09
N VAL A 187 4.49 11.97 -21.29
CA VAL A 187 5.60 11.52 -22.15
C VAL A 187 6.86 12.24 -21.70
N ASN A 188 7.81 11.48 -21.14
CA ASN A 188 9.19 11.88 -20.85
C ASN A 188 9.43 12.96 -19.78
N LYS A 189 9.25 12.63 -18.50
CA LYS A 189 10.17 13.11 -17.45
C LYS A 189 10.42 12.01 -16.42
N HIS A 190 11.56 11.34 -16.52
CA HIS A 190 12.19 10.84 -15.29
C HIS A 190 12.51 12.10 -14.46
N PRO A 191 12.14 12.15 -13.16
CA PRO A 191 12.58 13.25 -12.34
C PRO A 191 14.11 13.26 -12.38
N PRO A 192 14.76 14.40 -12.67
CA PRO A 192 16.21 14.49 -12.61
C PRO A 192 16.66 14.04 -11.24
N ARG A 193 17.74 13.24 -11.20
CA ARG A 193 18.37 12.80 -9.96
C ARG A 193 18.64 14.05 -9.11
N ALA A 194 17.97 14.17 -7.96
CA ALA A 194 18.12 15.34 -7.10
C ALA A 194 19.61 15.51 -6.77
N ALA A 195 20.15 16.71 -7.02
CA ALA A 195 21.50 17.06 -6.61
C ALA A 195 21.67 16.73 -5.11
N ARG A 196 22.85 16.24 -4.70
CA ARG A 196 23.13 15.92 -3.29
C ARG A 196 23.07 17.20 -2.44
N ARG A 197 21.87 17.56 -1.99
CA ARG A 197 21.63 18.64 -1.04
C ARG A 197 22.02 18.16 0.36
N ARG A 198 22.71 19.01 1.12
CA ARG A 198 23.09 18.71 2.51
C ARG A 198 21.83 18.70 3.36
N VAL A 199 21.56 17.58 4.03
CA VAL A 199 20.45 17.46 4.98
C VAL A 199 20.83 18.18 6.26
N LYS A 200 19.97 19.08 6.75
CA LYS A 200 20.11 19.68 8.07
C LYS A 200 19.38 18.79 9.07
N LEU A 201 20.05 18.31 10.11
CA LEU A 201 19.39 17.55 11.16
C LEU A 201 18.50 18.47 12.00
N LEU A 202 17.27 18.02 12.24
CA LEU A 202 16.36 18.63 13.21
C LEU A 202 16.59 18.01 14.59
N PRO A 203 16.24 18.73 15.68
CA PRO A 203 16.18 18.16 17.02
C PRO A 203 15.24 16.95 17.08
N GLU A 204 15.50 16.03 18.01
CA GLU A 204 14.73 14.78 18.14
C GLU A 204 13.22 15.00 18.34
N ASN A 205 12.85 16.00 19.14
CA ASN A 205 11.44 16.35 19.37
C ASN A 205 10.75 16.83 18.08
N ASP A 206 11.48 17.53 17.21
CA ASP A 206 10.95 18.05 15.95
C ASP A 206 10.82 16.95 14.90
N LEU A 207 11.79 16.04 14.85
CA LEU A 207 11.69 14.82 14.05
C LEU A 207 10.48 13.98 14.47
N ARG A 208 10.27 13.80 15.78
CA ARG A 208 9.11 13.09 16.32
C ARG A 208 7.78 13.74 15.92
N TYR A 209 7.71 15.07 15.98
CA TYR A 209 6.53 15.82 15.52
C TYR A 209 6.26 15.59 14.03
N ILE A 210 7.28 15.75 13.18
CA ILE A 210 7.17 15.51 11.74
C ILE A 210 6.73 14.06 11.45
N LYS A 211 7.34 13.09 12.13
CA LYS A 211 6.97 11.67 12.01
C LYS A 211 5.50 11.46 12.35
N GLY A 212 5.00 12.07 13.43
CA GLY A 212 3.58 12.05 13.80
C GLY A 212 2.67 12.53 12.66
N GLN A 213 2.99 13.68 12.05
CA GLN A 213 2.22 14.21 10.92
C GLN A 213 2.19 13.26 9.71
N ILE A 214 3.29 12.56 9.43
CA ILE A 214 3.34 11.55 8.36
C ILE A 214 2.45 10.36 8.73
N LEU A 215 2.51 9.87 9.98
CA LEU A 215 1.73 8.73 10.43
C LEU A 215 0.22 9.00 10.42
N ASP A 216 -0.21 10.17 10.90
CA ASP A 216 -1.62 10.57 10.89
C ASP A 216 -2.14 10.68 9.45
N TRP A 217 -1.40 11.35 8.57
CA TRP A 217 -1.74 11.44 7.15
C TRP A 217 -1.84 10.05 6.49
N ARG A 218 -0.92 9.12 6.81
CA ARG A 218 -0.98 7.74 6.28
C ARG A 218 -2.28 7.06 6.66
N LEU A 219 -2.69 7.21 7.91
CA LEU A 219 -3.91 6.61 8.43
C LEU A 219 -5.16 7.24 7.79
N ASP A 220 -5.18 8.57 7.63
CA ASP A 220 -6.28 9.28 6.98
C ASP A 220 -6.46 8.89 5.51
N ILE A 221 -5.36 8.80 4.76
CA ILE A 221 -5.38 8.32 3.38
C ILE A 221 -5.82 6.85 3.32
N PHE A 222 -5.33 6.02 4.24
CA PHE A 222 -5.75 4.62 4.33
C PHE A 222 -7.26 4.51 4.54
N ASN A 223 -7.80 5.22 5.53
CA ASN A 223 -9.22 5.17 5.89
C ASN A 223 -10.12 5.73 4.77
N SER A 224 -9.76 6.88 4.20
CA SER A 224 -10.56 7.54 3.16
C SER A 224 -10.51 6.82 1.80
N SER A 225 -9.38 6.20 1.45
CA SER A 225 -9.17 5.66 0.10
C SER A 225 -9.15 4.12 0.03
N PHE A 226 -8.90 3.42 1.15
CA PHE A 226 -8.60 1.99 1.13
C PHE A 226 -9.38 1.15 2.15
N ALA A 227 -9.78 1.68 3.31
CA ALA A 227 -10.41 0.88 4.37
C ALA A 227 -11.71 0.18 3.90
N ASN A 228 -12.48 0.84 3.04
CA ASN A 228 -13.70 0.26 2.47
C ASN A 228 -13.44 -0.75 1.33
N ARG A 229 -12.18 -1.04 0.98
CA ARG A 229 -11.80 -1.93 -0.13
C ARG A 229 -11.33 -3.32 0.36
N GLY A 230 -11.67 -3.68 1.59
CA GLY A 230 -11.33 -4.96 2.24
C GLY A 230 -9.91 -5.00 2.81
N ALA A 231 -9.57 -6.07 3.54
CA ALA A 231 -8.27 -6.21 4.23
C ALA A 231 -7.08 -6.49 3.27
N ILE A 232 -7.27 -6.22 1.98
CA ILE A 232 -6.27 -6.35 0.93
C ILE A 232 -5.20 -5.26 1.09
N TYR A 233 -5.62 -4.08 1.55
CA TYR A 233 -4.75 -2.95 1.79
C TYR A 233 -4.39 -2.86 3.26
N THR A 234 -3.16 -2.45 3.52
CA THR A 234 -2.67 -2.04 4.84
C THR A 234 -2.21 -0.59 4.75
N VAL A 235 -2.00 0.06 5.89
CA VAL A 235 -1.45 1.43 5.94
C VAL A 235 -0.10 1.52 5.22
N ASP A 236 0.69 0.44 5.20
CA ASP A 236 1.96 0.37 4.46
C ASP A 236 1.81 0.48 2.94
N HIS A 237 0.61 0.24 2.38
CA HIS A 237 0.36 0.48 0.96
C HIS A 237 0.30 1.98 0.62
N VAL A 238 -0.01 2.83 1.60
CA VAL A 238 0.05 4.28 1.41
C VAL A 238 1.52 4.72 1.35
N MET A 239 2.30 4.31 2.35
CA MET A 239 3.73 4.54 2.48
C MET A 239 4.24 3.55 3.53
N ASP A 240 5.32 2.82 3.29
CA ASP A 240 5.88 1.85 4.25
C ASP A 240 6.75 2.56 5.33
N MET A 241 7.03 1.88 6.45
CA MET A 241 7.81 2.49 7.54
C MET A 241 9.23 2.90 7.14
N LYS A 242 9.87 2.19 6.19
CA LYS A 242 11.19 2.57 5.71
C LYS A 242 11.15 3.89 4.94
N GLN A 243 10.08 4.12 4.18
CA GLN A 243 9.81 5.38 3.49
C GLN A 243 9.47 6.49 4.50
N VAL A 244 8.71 6.19 5.56
CA VAL A 244 8.43 7.14 6.65
C VAL A 244 9.72 7.60 7.30
N ASP A 245 10.57 6.67 7.75
CA ASP A 245 11.85 6.98 8.39
C ASP A 245 12.79 7.72 7.42
N GLY A 246 12.77 7.36 6.13
CA GLY A 246 13.53 8.05 5.09
C GLY A 246 13.06 9.50 4.87
N LEU A 247 11.76 9.76 4.99
CA LEU A 247 11.18 11.09 4.82
C LEU A 247 11.38 11.96 6.06
N GLU A 248 11.20 11.40 7.25
CA GLU A 248 11.52 12.03 8.54
C GLU A 248 12.93 12.62 8.52
N ASN A 249 13.92 11.81 8.13
CA ASN A 249 15.32 12.22 8.08
C ASN A 249 15.66 13.21 6.95
N LYS A 250 14.79 13.38 5.95
CA LYS A 250 15.02 14.24 4.79
C LYS A 250 14.01 15.38 4.67
N CYS A 251 13.18 15.60 5.67
CA CYS A 251 12.07 16.55 5.62
C CYS A 251 12.52 17.98 5.32
N THR A 252 13.73 18.36 5.73
CA THR A 252 14.31 19.69 5.44
C THR A 252 14.64 19.92 3.96
N LEU A 253 14.61 18.86 3.13
CA LEU A 253 14.85 18.97 1.69
C LEU A 253 13.58 19.31 0.91
N ILE A 254 12.41 19.27 1.56
CA ILE A 254 11.11 19.55 0.95
C ILE A 254 10.98 21.06 0.74
N ASP A 255 10.96 21.48 -0.52
CA ASP A 255 10.86 22.88 -0.95
C ASP A 255 9.51 23.19 -1.60
N GLU A 256 8.86 22.20 -2.20
CA GLU A 256 7.53 22.31 -2.79
C GLU A 256 6.66 21.07 -2.52
N ARG A 257 5.34 21.21 -2.68
CA ARG A 257 4.37 20.11 -2.44
C ARG A 257 4.65 18.86 -3.27
N GLY A 258 5.24 19.02 -4.45
CA GLY A 258 5.57 17.94 -5.38
C GLY A 258 6.93 17.27 -5.14
N SER A 259 7.73 17.73 -4.17
CA SER A 259 9.12 17.28 -4.00
C SER A 259 9.27 15.93 -3.29
N VAL A 260 8.27 15.51 -2.50
CA VAL A 260 8.35 14.29 -1.66
C VAL A 260 8.75 13.03 -2.44
N PRO A 261 8.12 12.69 -3.60
CA PRO A 261 8.45 11.49 -4.36
C PRO A 261 9.92 11.40 -4.78
N SER A 262 10.54 12.52 -5.19
CA SER A 262 11.93 12.52 -5.65
C SER A 262 12.94 12.45 -4.50
N ILE A 263 12.60 13.00 -3.32
CA ILE A 263 13.49 13.03 -2.14
C ILE A 263 13.71 11.62 -1.55
N ILE A 264 12.65 10.82 -1.51
CA ILE A 264 12.67 9.47 -0.92
C ILE A 264 12.55 8.35 -1.96
N GLU A 265 12.64 8.67 -3.25
CA GLU A 265 12.46 7.72 -4.36
C GLU A 265 11.16 6.90 -4.23
N TRP A 266 10.08 7.59 -3.84
CA TRP A 266 8.77 7.00 -3.60
C TRP A 266 7.85 7.21 -4.79
N GLU A 267 7.10 6.17 -5.16
CA GLU A 267 6.11 6.24 -6.21
C GLU A 267 4.69 6.18 -5.58
N PRO A 268 4.03 7.33 -5.33
CA PRO A 268 2.74 7.37 -4.67
C PRO A 268 1.64 6.68 -5.49
N LEU A 269 0.68 6.02 -4.81
CA LEU A 269 -0.49 5.42 -5.45
C LEU A 269 -1.34 6.44 -6.22
N ARG A 270 -1.49 7.65 -5.66
CA ARG A 270 -2.20 8.77 -6.30
C ARG A 270 -1.41 10.06 -6.09
N GLN A 271 -1.25 10.86 -7.15
CA GLN A 271 -0.50 12.13 -7.10
C GLN A 271 -1.08 13.09 -6.06
N LYS A 272 -2.42 13.18 -5.97
CA LYS A 272 -3.10 14.01 -4.96
C LYS A 272 -2.70 13.67 -3.52
N HIS A 273 -2.39 12.41 -3.21
CA HIS A 273 -1.94 12.01 -1.87
C HIS A 273 -0.55 12.58 -1.58
N SER A 274 0.37 12.49 -2.55
CA SER A 274 1.70 13.07 -2.41
C SER A 274 1.67 14.59 -2.27
N LEU A 275 0.81 15.28 -3.03
CA LEU A 275 0.66 16.72 -2.94
C LEU A 275 0.08 17.14 -1.57
N ALA A 276 -0.87 16.37 -1.05
CA ALA A 276 -1.42 16.58 0.29
C ALA A 276 -0.35 16.41 1.38
N LEU A 277 0.46 15.34 1.30
CA LEU A 277 1.59 15.13 2.21
C LEU A 277 2.61 16.26 2.13
N GLY A 278 3.01 16.66 0.92
CA GLY A 278 3.95 17.75 0.73
C GLY A 278 3.45 19.06 1.32
N LYS A 279 2.14 19.34 1.24
CA LYS A 279 1.53 20.49 1.91
C LYS A 279 1.66 20.38 3.43
N ILE A 280 1.25 19.25 4.02
CA ILE A 280 1.31 19.02 5.48
C ILE A 280 2.73 19.22 6.01
N LEU A 281 3.73 18.72 5.30
CA LEU A 281 5.13 18.82 5.72
C LEU A 281 5.69 20.25 5.58
N LEU A 282 5.31 20.99 4.54
CA LEU A 282 5.66 22.40 4.42
C LEU A 282 5.04 23.24 5.54
N ASP A 283 3.76 23.03 5.83
CA ASP A 283 3.04 23.73 6.90
C ASP A 283 3.67 23.40 8.28
N ALA A 284 4.03 22.13 8.52
CA ALA A 284 4.72 21.69 9.73
C ALA A 284 6.12 22.31 9.87
N MET A 285 6.88 22.40 8.78
CA MET A 285 8.20 23.05 8.78
C MET A 285 8.09 24.56 9.05
N GLU A 286 7.08 25.22 8.48
CA GLU A 286 6.80 26.64 8.75
C GLU A 286 6.48 26.86 10.24
N TYR A 287 5.66 26.00 10.84
CA TYR A 287 5.35 26.03 12.27
C TYR A 287 6.61 25.90 13.14
N LEU A 288 7.49 24.93 12.85
CA LEU A 288 8.73 24.75 13.59
C LEU A 288 9.65 25.96 13.47
N ASN A 289 9.81 26.53 12.28
CA ASN A 289 10.62 27.73 12.06
C ASN A 289 10.09 28.94 12.85
N LYS A 290 8.75 29.12 12.91
CA LYS A 290 8.12 30.17 13.73
C LYS A 290 8.39 29.95 15.22
N ARG A 291 8.23 28.72 15.72
CA ARG A 291 8.49 28.36 17.12
C ARG A 291 9.93 28.68 17.52
N ILE A 292 10.90 28.26 16.70
CA ILE A 292 12.32 28.54 16.90
C ILE A 292 12.58 30.05 16.94
N THR A 293 12.00 30.82 16.02
CA THR A 293 12.18 32.28 15.98
C THR A 293 11.65 32.94 17.26
N LEU A 294 10.48 32.52 17.74
CA LEU A 294 9.87 33.03 18.97
C LEU A 294 10.68 32.68 20.23
N GLU A 295 11.25 31.47 20.30
CA GLU A 295 12.14 31.06 21.40
C GLU A 295 13.43 31.90 21.42
N HIS A 296 14.01 32.20 20.25
CA HIS A 296 15.18 33.07 20.17
C HIS A 296 14.86 34.52 20.57
N SER A 297 13.70 35.06 20.19
CA SER A 297 13.27 36.41 20.58
C SER A 297 12.97 36.54 22.09
N LYS A 298 12.54 35.45 22.76
CA LYS A 298 12.35 35.45 24.21
C LYS A 298 13.68 35.40 24.97
N ASN A 299 14.68 34.69 24.44
CA ASN A 299 15.99 34.56 25.07
C ASN A 299 16.90 35.79 24.89
N THR A 300 16.58 36.72 23.99
CA THR A 300 17.34 37.96 23.80
C THR A 300 16.83 39.17 24.60
N ILE A 301 15.72 39.04 25.35
CA ILE A 301 15.09 40.16 26.07
C ILE A 301 15.49 40.26 27.56
N ASP A 302 16.21 39.31 28.16
CA ASP A 302 16.69 39.43 29.55
C ASP A 302 18.23 39.37 29.66
N PRO A 303 18.88 40.54 29.80
CA PRO A 303 19.85 40.70 30.88
C PRO A 303 19.85 42.14 31.45
N ALA A 304 18.76 42.59 32.09
CA ALA A 304 18.81 43.81 32.89
C ALA A 304 17.67 43.83 33.92
N ASP A 305 17.83 43.12 35.04
CA ASP A 305 17.33 43.56 36.36
C ASP A 305 17.74 42.58 37.47
N SER A 306 18.92 42.82 38.06
CA SER A 306 19.20 42.42 39.45
C SER A 306 20.48 43.11 39.96
N LYS A 307 20.46 44.44 40.00
CA LYS A 307 21.32 45.17 40.95
C LYS A 307 20.56 46.35 41.53
N THR A 308 19.85 46.11 42.62
CA THR A 308 19.64 47.11 43.66
C THR A 308 19.31 46.45 45.00
N SER A 309 19.99 46.95 46.03
CA SER A 309 19.71 46.88 47.47
C SER A 309 19.94 45.56 48.24
N GLY A 310 20.83 45.65 49.22
CA GLY A 310 21.15 44.59 50.17
C GLY A 310 22.22 45.02 51.18
N SER A 311 21.99 46.13 51.87
CA SER A 311 22.76 46.57 53.04
C SER A 311 22.37 45.75 54.28
N SER A 312 23.35 45.06 54.88
CA SER A 312 23.39 44.63 56.30
C SER A 312 24.81 44.08 56.56
N SER A 313 25.70 44.82 57.22
CA SER A 313 25.90 44.82 58.68
C SER A 313 26.09 43.41 59.26
N ASN A 314 27.33 43.04 59.55
CA ASN A 314 27.61 42.18 60.70
C ASN A 314 29.02 42.40 61.21
N ALA A 315 29.08 42.74 62.49
CA ALA A 315 30.25 43.01 63.30
C ALA A 315 31.04 41.72 63.60
N GLN A 316 32.36 41.85 63.67
CA GLN A 316 33.24 40.86 64.27
C GLN A 316 33.27 41.07 65.79
N PRO A 317 33.24 40.00 66.61
CA PRO A 317 33.85 40.04 67.92
C PRO A 317 35.29 39.56 67.84
N ASN A 318 36.18 40.35 68.44
CA ASN A 318 37.49 39.91 68.90
C ASN A 318 37.31 38.73 69.87
N ASP A 319 38.20 37.75 69.80
CA ASP A 319 38.79 37.18 71.01
C ASP A 319 40.18 36.63 70.70
N SER A 320 41.14 37.15 71.46
CA SER A 320 42.55 36.81 71.52
C SER A 320 42.82 36.09 72.83
N TYR A 321 43.60 35.00 72.75
CA TYR A 321 44.36 34.30 73.79
C TYR A 321 44.26 34.81 75.25
N GLY A 322 43.91 33.88 76.15
CA GLY A 322 44.00 33.99 77.61
C GLY A 322 43.32 32.81 78.29
#